data_AF-A0A6T6PHP1-F1
#
_entry.id   AF-A0A6T6PHP1-F1
#
_cell.length_a   1.000
_cell.length_b   1.000
_cell.length_c   1.000
_cell.angle_alpha   90.00
_cell.angle_beta   90.00
_cell.angle_gamma   90.00
#
_symmetry.space_group_name_H-M   'P 1'
#
loop_
_entity.id
_entity.type
_entity.pdbx_description
1 polymer ?
#
loop_
_entity_poly.entity_id
_entity_poly.type
_entity_poly.pdbx_seq_one_letter_code
_entity_poly.pdbx_strand_id
1 'polypeptide(L)'
;MVARVPESQAKKAKRDEALAEALTVSLKEKKAKKKAIRKEIKARGLKYAEEYAAAKQAVIDSTKKARSEGKIFVPEGPKVVFAVRIRGINGVAPKERKILQLLRLRQIHNG
;
A
#
# COMPACT_ATOMS: atom_id res chain seq x y z
N MET A 1 -8.76 48.66 -38.27
CA MET A 1 -10.08 48.36 -37.63
C MET A 1 -9.90 47.17 -36.72
N VAL A 2 -9.97 47.36 -35.40
CA VAL A 2 -9.90 46.25 -34.44
C VAL A 2 -11.24 45.54 -34.46
N ALA A 3 -11.25 44.27 -34.86
CA ALA A 3 -12.48 43.48 -34.91
C ALA A 3 -13.09 43.36 -33.50
N ARG A 4 -14.37 43.70 -33.36
CA ARG A 4 -15.10 43.61 -32.08
C ARG A 4 -15.25 42.13 -31.70
N VAL A 5 -14.61 41.73 -30.60
CA VAL A 5 -14.68 40.35 -30.09
C VAL A 5 -16.14 40.01 -29.78
N PRO A 6 -16.65 38.86 -30.27
CA PRO A 6 -18.02 38.43 -29.97
C PRO A 6 -18.25 38.28 -28.46
N GLU A 7 -19.41 38.72 -27.96
CA GLU A 7 -19.72 38.68 -26.52
C GLU A 7 -19.64 37.28 -25.92
N SER A 8 -19.95 36.25 -26.70
CA SER A 8 -19.82 34.84 -26.30
C SER A 8 -18.37 34.45 -26.00
N GLN A 9 -17.42 34.96 -26.79
CA GLN A 9 -15.99 34.72 -26.58
C GLN A 9 -15.47 35.50 -25.37
N ALA A 10 -15.94 36.73 -25.15
CA ALA A 10 -15.59 37.51 -23.96
C ALA A 10 -16.11 36.87 -22.66
N LYS A 11 -17.33 36.30 -22.66
CA LYS A 11 -17.86 35.53 -21.52
C LYS A 11 -17.08 34.23 -21.28
N LYS A 12 -16.66 33.54 -22.34
CA LYS A 12 -15.83 32.34 -22.25
C LYS A 12 -14.45 32.65 -21.66
N ALA A 13 -13.79 33.72 -22.11
CA ALA A 13 -12.48 34.13 -21.58
C ALA A 13 -12.53 34.37 -20.05
N LYS A 14 -13.51 35.15 -19.58
CA LYS A 14 -13.69 35.39 -18.13
C LYS A 14 -13.96 34.12 -17.32
N ARG A 15 -14.73 33.18 -17.88
CA ARG A 15 -15.00 31.88 -17.24
C ARG A 15 -13.73 31.04 -17.17
N ASP A 16 -12.98 30.98 -18.27
CA ASP A 16 -11.76 30.17 -18.35
C ASP A 16 -10.66 30.76 -17.44
N GLU A 17 -10.59 32.07 -17.26
CA GLU A 17 -9.77 32.76 -16.25
C GLU A 17 -10.14 32.36 -14.81
N ALA A 18 -11.42 32.45 -14.44
CA ALA A 18 -11.89 32.04 -13.11
C ALA A 18 -11.63 30.55 -12.83
N LEU A 19 -11.79 29.69 -13.83
CA LEU A 19 -11.46 28.27 -13.73
C LEU A 19 -9.95 28.05 -13.58
N ALA A 20 -9.12 28.78 -14.33
CA ALA A 20 -7.67 28.69 -14.21
C ALA A 20 -7.21 29.10 -12.79
N GLU A 21 -7.77 30.17 -12.23
CA GLU A 21 -7.49 30.60 -10.86
C GLU A 21 -7.87 29.52 -9.84
N ALA A 22 -9.10 28.99 -9.91
CA ALA A 22 -9.56 27.91 -9.04
C ALA A 22 -8.70 26.63 -9.15
N LEU A 23 -8.27 26.30 -10.37
CA LEU A 23 -7.35 25.19 -10.62
C LEU A 23 -5.99 25.45 -9.95
N THR A 24 -5.42 26.65 -10.07
CA THR A 24 -4.13 26.96 -9.42
C THR A 24 -4.18 26.83 -7.91
N VAL A 25 -5.27 27.28 -7.27
CA VAL A 25 -5.48 27.15 -5.82
C VAL A 25 -5.58 25.68 -5.43
N SER A 26 -6.45 24.91 -6.11
CA SER A 26 -6.62 23.48 -5.83
C SER A 26 -5.32 22.68 -6.05
N LEU A 27 -4.50 23.05 -7.03
CA LEU A 27 -3.21 22.43 -7.28
C LEU A 27 -2.19 22.77 -6.19
N LYS A 28 -2.16 24.01 -5.70
CA LYS A 28 -1.30 24.41 -4.57
C LYS A 28 -1.66 23.61 -3.30
N GLU A 29 -2.94 23.48 -2.99
CA GLU A 29 -3.41 22.68 -1.86
C GLU A 29 -3.06 21.19 -2.00
N LYS A 30 -3.33 20.59 -3.17
CA LYS A 30 -2.97 19.19 -3.46
C LYS A 30 -1.47 18.96 -3.31
N LYS A 31 -0.64 19.90 -3.77
CA LYS A 31 0.82 19.84 -3.62
C LYS A 31 1.24 19.90 -2.16
N ALA A 32 0.67 20.80 -1.37
CA ALA A 32 0.94 20.91 0.07
C ALA A 32 0.55 19.61 0.82
N LYS A 33 -0.66 19.08 0.56
CA LYS A 33 -1.15 17.82 1.15
C LYS A 33 -0.25 16.64 0.79
N LYS A 34 0.15 16.51 -0.49
CA LYS A 34 1.08 15.44 -0.93
C LYS A 34 2.45 15.56 -0.25
N LYS A 35 2.97 16.78 -0.07
CA LYS A 35 4.26 17.00 0.62
C LYS A 35 4.18 16.57 2.09
N ALA A 36 3.09 16.92 2.77
CA ALA A 36 2.86 16.49 4.15
C ALA A 36 2.78 14.95 4.27
N ILE A 37 1.96 14.30 3.43
CA ILE A 37 1.81 12.83 3.41
C ILE A 37 3.14 12.14 3.14
N ARG A 38 3.96 12.62 2.19
CA ARG A 38 5.28 12.04 1.91
C ARG A 38 6.23 12.12 3.10
N LYS A 39 6.23 13.24 3.83
CA LYS A 39 7.04 13.40 5.04
C LYS A 39 6.61 12.37 6.10
N GLU A 40 5.31 12.18 6.27
CA GLU A 40 4.76 11.22 7.21
C GLU A 40 5.07 9.77 6.82
N ILE A 41 4.88 9.38 5.55
CA ILE A 41 5.22 8.04 5.05
C ILE A 41 6.70 7.74 5.28
N LYS A 42 7.59 8.71 5.03
CA LYS A 42 9.02 8.55 5.27
C LYS A 42 9.31 8.30 6.75
N ALA A 43 8.71 9.09 7.65
CA ALA A 43 8.89 8.92 9.09
C ALA A 43 8.37 7.55 9.57
N ARG A 44 7.19 7.13 9.09
CA ARG A 44 6.63 5.80 9.40
C ARG A 44 7.51 4.66 8.88
N GLY A 45 8.06 4.80 7.66
CA GLY A 45 8.95 3.79 7.08
C GLY A 45 10.21 3.55 7.91
N LEU A 46 10.85 4.63 8.39
CA LEU A 46 12.01 4.52 9.28
C LEU A 46 11.65 3.86 10.61
N LYS A 47 10.54 4.30 11.23
CA LYS A 47 10.03 3.73 12.49
C LYS A 47 9.82 2.21 12.38
N TYR A 48 9.11 1.74 11.36
CA TYR A 48 8.84 0.31 11.20
C TYR A 48 10.11 -0.50 10.88
N ALA A 49 11.07 0.06 10.14
CA ALA A 49 12.35 -0.61 9.90
C ALA A 49 13.12 -0.86 11.20
N GLU A 50 13.18 0.14 12.09
CA GLU A 50 13.80 0.03 13.41
C GLU A 50 13.07 -0.99 14.30
N GLU A 51 11.74 -0.96 14.33
CA GLU A 51 10.92 -1.92 15.08
C GLU A 51 11.17 -3.37 14.63
N TYR A 52 11.21 -3.63 13.32
CA TYR A 52 11.49 -4.98 12.81
C TYR A 52 12.94 -5.43 13.07
N ALA A 53 13.90 -4.51 13.01
CA ALA A 53 15.30 -4.82 13.34
C ALA A 53 15.46 -5.17 14.82
N ALA A 54 14.84 -4.38 15.72
CA ALA A 54 14.84 -4.62 17.15
C ALA A 54 14.14 -5.94 17.51
N ALA A 55 12.99 -6.24 16.89
CA ALA A 55 12.29 -7.49 17.10
C ALA A 55 13.12 -8.72 16.69
N LYS A 56 13.85 -8.64 15.57
CA LYS A 56 14.78 -9.70 15.14
C LYS A 56 15.92 -9.89 16.13
N GLN A 57 16.54 -8.81 16.61
CA GLN A 57 17.62 -8.89 17.61
C GLN A 57 17.12 -9.48 18.93
N ALA A 58 15.95 -9.07 19.42
CA ALA A 58 15.35 -9.59 20.64
C ALA A 58 15.18 -11.12 20.60
N VAL A 59 14.75 -11.69 19.46
CA VAL A 59 14.64 -13.14 19.27
C VAL A 59 16.01 -13.83 19.28
N ILE A 60 17.03 -13.20 18.69
CA ILE A 60 18.40 -13.73 18.71
C ILE A 60 18.95 -13.73 20.14
N ASP A 61 18.75 -12.64 20.87
CA ASP A 61 19.24 -12.47 22.23
C ASP A 61 18.55 -13.42 23.21
N SER A 62 17.22 -13.60 23.09
CA SER A 62 16.49 -14.58 23.90
C SER A 62 16.98 -16.01 23.62
N THR A 63 17.25 -16.34 22.36
CA THR A 63 17.81 -17.63 21.96
C THR A 63 19.20 -17.85 22.54
N LYS A 64 20.07 -16.83 22.52
CA LYS A 64 21.43 -16.90 23.11
C LYS A 64 21.37 -17.06 24.63
N LYS A 65 20.53 -16.29 25.32
CA LYS A 65 20.34 -16.39 26.77
C LYS A 65 19.84 -17.77 27.19
N ALA A 66 18.85 -18.30 26.48
CA ALA A 66 18.37 -19.65 26.73
C ALA A 66 19.49 -20.69 26.55
N ARG A 67 20.29 -20.59 25.47
CA ARG A 67 21.44 -21.47 25.26
C ARG A 67 22.48 -21.40 26.37
N SER A 68 22.82 -20.20 26.87
CA SER A 68 23.77 -20.06 27.97
C SER A 68 23.26 -20.65 29.28
N GLU A 69 21.95 -20.63 29.51
CA GLU A 69 21.30 -21.23 30.69
C GLU A 69 21.01 -22.73 30.51
N GLY A 70 21.33 -23.33 29.36
CA GLY A 70 20.96 -24.72 29.04
C GLY A 70 19.47 -24.95 28.81
N LYS A 71 18.68 -23.88 28.58
CA LYS A 71 17.24 -23.92 28.30
C LYS A 71 16.96 -23.75 26.81
N ILE A 72 15.72 -24.07 26.40
CA ILE A 72 15.26 -23.91 25.01
C ILE A 72 14.31 -22.71 24.92
N PHE A 73 14.58 -21.81 23.98
CA PHE A 73 13.68 -20.71 23.63
C PHE A 73 12.77 -21.14 22.47
N VAL A 74 11.45 -21.07 22.67
CA VAL A 74 10.45 -21.33 21.62
C VAL A 74 9.90 -19.99 21.13
N PRO A 75 10.15 -19.59 19.88
CA PRO A 75 9.61 -18.35 19.33
C PRO A 75 8.10 -18.47 19.08
N GLU A 76 7.41 -17.33 18.98
CA GLU A 76 6.00 -17.30 18.56
C GLU A 76 5.82 -17.92 17.17
N GLY A 77 4.73 -18.68 17.00
CA GLY A 77 4.36 -19.25 15.71
C GLY A 77 3.97 -18.18 14.67
N PRO A 78 4.10 -18.48 13.36
CA PRO A 78 3.75 -17.53 12.31
C PRO A 78 2.24 -17.26 12.28
N LYS A 79 1.86 -15.97 12.27
CA LYS A 79 0.45 -15.52 12.27
C LYS A 79 -0.16 -15.39 10.88
N VAL A 80 0.67 -15.31 9.84
CA VAL A 80 0.27 -15.10 8.44
C VAL A 80 0.96 -16.12 7.56
N VAL A 81 0.25 -16.60 6.53
CA VAL A 81 0.77 -17.51 5.51
C VAL A 81 0.54 -16.93 4.12
N PHE A 82 1.47 -17.19 3.21
CA PHE A 82 1.31 -16.92 1.79
C PHE A 82 1.07 -18.25 1.07
N ALA A 83 -0.07 -18.39 0.39
CA ALA A 83 -0.50 -19.65 -0.21
C ALA A 83 -0.62 -19.48 -1.73
N VAL A 84 0.08 -20.32 -2.49
CA VAL A 84 0.08 -20.26 -3.97
C VAL A 84 -0.64 -21.47 -4.55
N ARG A 85 -1.50 -21.25 -5.56
CA ARG A 85 -2.17 -22.33 -6.28
C ARG A 85 -1.24 -22.96 -7.32
N ILE A 86 -0.81 -24.19 -7.05
CA ILE A 86 0.07 -24.97 -7.94
C ILE A 86 -0.67 -25.82 -8.97
N ARG A 87 -1.91 -26.25 -8.68
CA ARG A 87 -2.71 -27.08 -9.60
C ARG A 87 -3.73 -26.25 -10.37
N GLY A 88 -3.96 -26.65 -11.62
CA GLY A 88 -4.99 -26.10 -12.49
C GLY A 88 -6.43 -26.39 -12.02
N ILE A 89 -7.39 -26.20 -12.92
CA ILE A 89 -8.83 -26.32 -12.60
C ILE A 89 -9.33 -27.76 -12.71
N ASN A 90 -8.75 -28.53 -13.64
CA ASN A 90 -9.21 -29.87 -13.98
C ASN A 90 -8.75 -30.92 -12.95
N GLY A 91 -9.59 -31.91 -12.68
CA GLY A 91 -9.28 -33.02 -11.78
C GLY A 91 -9.22 -32.64 -10.30
N VAL A 92 -9.90 -31.56 -9.89
CA VAL A 92 -10.01 -31.13 -8.49
C VAL A 92 -11.40 -31.45 -7.95
N ALA A 93 -11.45 -32.13 -6.80
CA ALA A 93 -12.70 -32.52 -6.15
C ALA A 93 -13.56 -31.29 -5.76
N PRO A 94 -14.91 -31.42 -5.69
CA PRO A 94 -15.78 -30.29 -5.37
C PRO A 94 -15.43 -29.59 -4.04
N LYS A 95 -15.05 -30.35 -3.01
CA LYS A 95 -14.67 -29.83 -1.68
C LYS A 95 -13.41 -28.96 -1.75
N GLU A 96 -12.35 -29.50 -2.34
CA GLU A 96 -11.06 -28.79 -2.52
C GLU A 96 -11.23 -27.54 -3.39
N ARG A 97 -12.01 -27.66 -4.47
CA ARG A 97 -12.36 -26.54 -5.34
C ARG A 97 -13.04 -25.42 -4.56
N LYS A 98 -13.95 -25.76 -3.64
CA LYS A 98 -14.64 -24.78 -2.80
C LYS A 98 -13.68 -24.11 -1.80
N ILE A 99 -12.77 -24.86 -1.20
CA ILE A 99 -11.74 -24.31 -0.30
C ILE A 99 -10.87 -23.28 -1.04
N LEU A 100 -10.40 -23.61 -2.25
CA LEU A 100 -9.61 -22.69 -3.08
C LEU A 100 -10.41 -21.43 -3.46
N GLN A 101 -11.71 -21.55 -3.71
CA GLN A 101 -12.58 -20.39 -3.96
C GLN A 101 -12.69 -19.48 -2.74
N LEU A 102 -12.81 -20.03 -1.53
CA LEU A 102 -12.87 -19.26 -0.28
C LEU A 102 -11.55 -18.54 0.00
N LEU A 103 -10.41 -19.20 -0.29
CA LEU A 103 -9.08 -18.58 -0.22
C LEU A 103 -8.81 -17.60 -1.38
N ARG A 104 -9.74 -17.44 -2.32
CA ARG A 104 -9.62 -16.59 -3.54
C ARG A 104 -8.53 -17.04 -4.52
N LEU A 105 -8.08 -18.29 -4.41
CA LEU A 105 -7.09 -18.92 -5.29
C LEU A 105 -7.77 -19.55 -6.53
N ARG A 106 -8.26 -18.72 -7.45
CA ARG A 106 -9.09 -19.18 -8.58
C ARG A 106 -8.30 -19.69 -9.78
N GLN A 107 -7.12 -19.15 -10.03
CA GLN A 107 -6.25 -19.53 -11.15
C GLN A 107 -4.91 -20.07 -10.64
N ILE A 108 -4.20 -20.77 -11.52
CA ILE A 108 -2.85 -21.24 -11.24
C ILE A 108 -1.91 -20.03 -11.05
N HIS A 109 -0.95 -20.15 -10.14
CA HIS A 109 0.00 -19.11 -9.77
C HIS A 109 -0.60 -17.86 -9.11
N ASN A 110 -1.86 -17.92 -8.64
CA ASN A 110 -2.40 -16.93 -7.72
C ASN A 110 -1.80 -17.13 -6.33
N GLY A 111 -1.50 -16.02 -5.63
CA GLY A 111 -1.14 -15.96 -4.22
C GLY A 111 -1.77 -14.76 -3.51
#